data_AF-A0A2M7VKK3-F1
#
_entry.id   AF-A0A2M7VKK3-F1
#
_cell.length_a   1.000
_cell.length_b   1.000
_cell.length_c   1.000
_cell.angle_alpha   90.00
_cell.angle_beta   90.00
_cell.angle_gamma   90.00
#
_symmetry.space_group_name_H-M   'P 1'
#
loop_
_entity.id
_entity.type
_entity.pdbx_description
1 polymer ?
#
loop_
_entity_poly.entity_id
_entity_poly.type
_entity_poly.pdbx_seq_one_letter_code
_entity_poly.pdbx_strand_id
1 'polypeptide(L)' 'MSRTIYSKEHKHIIEQLKKARKRAGFDQKKVAKLLGKTQSYISKAESGQRRLDVVQLKEFARIYKKSLTFFVK' A
#
# COMPACT_ATOMS: atom_id res chain seq x y z
N MET A 1 24.23 -6.65 -8.40
CA MET A 1 23.78 -5.24 -8.28
C MET A 1 22.51 -5.04 -9.09
N SER A 2 21.39 -4.73 -8.44
CA SER A 2 20.18 -4.23 -9.10
C SER A 2 19.47 -3.28 -8.12
N ARG A 3 19.91 -2.01 -8.16
CA ARG A 3 19.41 -0.91 -7.32
C ARG A 3 18.00 -0.52 -7.75
N THR A 4 17.00 -1.30 -7.36
CA THR A 4 15.60 -1.01 -7.72
C THR A 4 14.71 -0.93 -6.48
N ILE A 5 15.23 -0.38 -5.38
CA ILE A 5 14.40 0.02 -4.22
C ILE A 5 13.71 1.39 -4.49
N TYR A 6 14.16 2.11 -5.53
CA TYR A 6 13.68 3.44 -5.90
C TYR A 6 13.18 3.54 -7.36
N SER A 7 12.53 2.51 -7.91
CA SER A 7 11.86 2.68 -9.21
C SER A 7 10.73 3.70 -9.06
N LYS A 8 10.51 4.50 -10.11
CA LYS A 8 9.38 5.44 -10.20
C LYS A 8 8.05 4.73 -9.92
N GLU A 9 7.95 3.45 -10.30
CA GLU A 9 6.81 2.57 -10.06
C GLU A 9 6.57 2.28 -8.58
N HIS A 10 7.63 2.00 -7.80
CA HIS A 10 7.48 1.75 -6.36
C HIS A 10 6.95 3.00 -5.64
N LYS A 11 7.46 4.19 -5.99
CA LYS A 11 6.93 5.46 -5.48
C LYS A 11 5.46 5.65 -5.85
N HIS A 12 5.10 5.34 -7.10
CA HIS A 12 3.71 5.42 -7.56
C HIS A 12 2.78 4.53 -6.74
N ILE A 13 3.16 3.26 -6.52
CA ILE A 13 2.36 2.32 -5.71
C ILE A 13 2.13 2.90 -4.30
N ILE A 14 3.18 3.44 -3.67
CA ILE A 14 3.10 4.04 -2.32
C ILE A 14 2.12 5.24 -2.30
N GLU A 15 2.21 6.13 -3.28
CA GLU A 15 1.31 7.27 -3.39
C GLU A 15 -0.13 6.82 -3.57
N GLN A 16 -0.36 5.82 -4.42
CA GLN A 16 -1.69 5.27 -4.67
C GLN A 16 -2.26 4.56 -3.43
N LEU A 17 -1.43 3.89 -2.63
CA LEU A 17 -1.85 3.33 -1.33
C LEU A 17 -2.33 4.42 -0.37
N LYS A 18 -1.56 5.49 -0.20
CA LYS A 18 -1.97 6.63 0.64
C LYS A 18 -3.25 7.27 0.14
N LYS A 19 -3.35 7.47 -1.18
CA LYS A 19 -4.51 8.07 -1.84
C LYS A 19 -5.76 7.20 -1.67
N ALA A 20 -5.64 5.90 -1.86
CA ALA A 20 -6.72 4.94 -1.67
C ALA A 20 -7.18 4.91 -0.21
N ARG A 21 -6.24 4.88 0.75
CA ARG A 21 -6.55 4.92 2.18
C ARG A 21 -7.32 6.19 2.57
N LYS A 22 -6.82 7.36 2.16
CA LYS A 22 -7.46 8.65 2.45
C LYS A 22 -8.85 8.73 1.82
N ARG A 23 -9.01 8.27 0.58
CA ARG A 23 -10.32 8.22 -0.11
C ARG A 23 -11.32 7.28 0.56
N ALA A 24 -10.84 6.21 1.19
CA ALA A 24 -11.66 5.32 1.99
C ALA A 24 -12.01 5.88 3.38
N GLY A 25 -11.45 7.04 3.76
CA GLY A 25 -11.67 7.64 5.08
C GLY A 25 -11.04 6.84 6.22
N PHE A 26 -9.95 6.11 5.94
CA PHE A 26 -9.30 5.25 6.93
C PHE A 26 -8.01 5.87 7.48
N ASP A 27 -7.82 5.79 8.79
CA ASP A 27 -6.50 5.94 9.39
C ASP A 27 -5.68 4.64 9.26
N GLN A 28 -4.38 4.71 9.55
CA GLN A 28 -3.50 3.54 9.42
C GLN A 28 -3.82 2.42 10.43
N LYS A 29 -4.36 2.73 11.61
CA LYS A 29 -4.75 1.73 12.62
C LYS A 29 -5.98 0.96 12.15
N LYS A 30 -6.95 1.64 11.53
CA LYS A 30 -8.14 1.04 10.96
C LYS A 30 -7.79 0.06 9.84
N VAL A 31 -6.91 0.45 8.91
CA VAL A 31 -6.44 -0.47 7.86
C VAL A 31 -5.67 -1.65 8.46
N ALA A 32 -4.81 -1.40 9.44
CA ALA A 32 -4.07 -2.45 10.13
C ALA A 32 -5.01 -3.50 10.75
N LYS A 33 -6.07 -3.05 11.44
CA LYS A 33 -7.11 -3.92 11.99
C LYS A 33 -7.82 -4.73 10.91
N LEU A 34 -8.18 -4.11 9.79
CA LEU A 34 -8.84 -4.79 8.66
C LEU A 34 -7.94 -5.83 7.95
N LEU A 35 -6.63 -5.63 7.97
CA LEU A 35 -5.64 -6.57 7.42
C LEU A 35 -5.13 -7.60 8.43
N GLY A 36 -5.51 -7.51 9.71
CA GLY A 36 -4.90 -8.32 10.77
C GLY A 36 -3.39 -8.06 10.91
N LYS A 37 -2.94 -6.84 10.65
CA LYS A 37 -1.53 -6.41 10.75
C LYS A 37 -1.39 -5.31 11.81
N THR A 38 -0.15 -4.90 12.07
CA THR A 38 0.14 -3.77 12.98
C THR A 38 0.07 -2.43 12.25
N GLN A 39 -0.16 -1.33 12.96
CA GLN A 39 -0.10 0.00 12.36
C GLN A 39 1.30 0.30 11.80
N SER A 40 2.37 -0.21 12.44
CA SER A 40 3.74 -0.11 11.93
C SER A 40 3.90 -0.77 10.57
N TYR A 41 3.23 -1.91 10.32
CA TYR A 41 3.23 -2.55 9.00
C TYR A 41 2.68 -1.60 7.92
N ILE A 42 1.56 -0.93 8.19
CA ILE A 42 0.94 0.02 7.25
C ILE A 42 1.83 1.25 7.06
N SER A 43 2.39 1.78 8.14
CA SER A 43 3.31 2.92 8.07
C SER A 43 4.55 2.61 7.23
N LYS A 44 5.18 1.44 7.43
CA LYS A 44 6.34 0.98 6.66
C LYS A 44 6.02 0.73 5.18
N ALA A 45 4.82 0.23 4.89
CA ALA A 45 4.33 0.08 3.52
C ALA A 45 4.12 1.45 2.85
N GLU A 46 3.48 2.39 3.55
CA GLU A 46 3.24 3.76 3.04
C GLU A 46 4.50 4.64 3.03
N SER A 47 5.57 4.29 3.76
CA SER A 47 6.85 4.98 3.69
C SER A 47 7.80 4.39 2.65
N GLY A 48 7.44 3.25 2.05
CA GLY A 48 8.30 2.51 1.12
C GLY A 48 9.44 1.76 1.79
N GLN A 49 9.48 1.72 3.13
CA GLN A 49 10.44 0.91 3.88
C GLN A 49 10.14 -0.59 3.78
N ARG A 50 8.90 -0.95 3.42
CA ARG A 50 8.49 -2.33 3.16
C ARG A 50 8.02 -2.47 1.72
N ARG A 51 8.66 -3.39 0.98
CA ARG A 51 8.17 -3.83 -0.32
C ARG A 51 6.89 -4.65 -0.14
N LEU A 52 5.89 -4.35 -0.96
CA LEU A 52 4.66 -5.12 -1.04
C LEU A 52 4.72 -6.03 -2.25
N ASP A 53 4.37 -7.30 -2.05
CA ASP A 53 4.10 -8.21 -3.15
C ASP A 53 2.67 -8.01 -3.70
N VAL A 54 2.37 -8.68 -4.81
CA VAL A 54 1.06 -8.56 -5.48
C VAL A 54 -0.09 -9.10 -4.61
N VAL A 55 0.17 -10.09 -3.76
CA VAL A 55 -0.84 -10.67 -2.86
C VAL A 55 -1.24 -9.65 -1.82
N GLN A 56 -0.27 -9.01 -1.17
CA GLN A 56 -0.48 -7.93 -0.21
C GLN A 56 -1.18 -6.75 -0.87
N LEU A 57 -0.76 -6.38 -2.09
CA LEU A 57 -1.41 -5.30 -2.84
C LEU A 57 -2.88 -5.60 -3.15
N LYS A 58 -3.22 -6.88 -3.42
CA LYS A 58 -4.61 -7.34 -3.60
C LYS A 58 -5.43 -7.21 -2.32
N GLU A 59 -4.85 -7.46 -1.15
CA GLU A 59 -5.52 -7.25 0.13
C GLU A 59 -5.86 -5.76 0.36
N PHE A 60 -4.90 -4.86 0.09
CA PHE A 60 -5.14 -3.40 0.14
C PHE A 60 -6.21 -2.97 -0.86
N ALA A 61 -6.15 -3.48 -2.09
CA ALA A 61 -7.13 -3.19 -3.14
C ALA A 61 -8.55 -3.56 -2.71
N ARG A 62 -8.72 -4.73 -2.10
CA ARG A 62 -10.01 -5.19 -1.55
C ARG A 62 -10.54 -4.25 -0.46
N ILE A 63 -9.70 -3.86 0.49
CA ILE A 63 -10.10 -2.98 1.60
C ILE A 63 -10.46 -1.58 1.12
N TYR A 64 -9.68 -1.04 0.18
CA TYR A 64 -9.91 0.30 -0.35
C TYR A 64 -10.96 0.36 -1.47
N LYS A 65 -11.56 -0.79 -1.84
CA LYS A 65 -12.49 -0.92 -2.96
C LYS A 65 -11.90 -0.33 -4.26
N LYS A 66 -10.67 -0.73 -4.58
CA LYS A 66 -9.95 -0.34 -5.80
C LYS A 66 -9.54 -1.56 -6.61
N SER A 67 -9.42 -1.39 -7.92
CA SER A 67 -8.79 -2.39 -8.79
C SER A 67 -7.28 -2.46 -8.50
N LEU A 68 -6.65 -3.61 -8.74
CA LEU A 68 -5.18 -3.73 -8.72
C LEU A 68 -4.51 -2.76 -9.69
N THR A 69 -5.11 -2.53 -10.86
CA THR A 69 -4.66 -1.55 -11.86
C THR A 69 -4.69 -0.10 -11.38
N PHE A 70 -5.31 0.19 -10.23
CA PHE A 70 -5.21 1.50 -9.62
C PHE A 70 -3.82 1.76 -9.02
N PHE A 71 -3.09 0.71 -8.63
CA PHE A 71 -1.81 0.82 -7.94
C PHE A 71 -0.60 0.63 -8.87
N VAL A 72 -0.79 -0.09 -9.96
CA VAL A 72 0.24 -0.38 -10.97
C VAL A 72 -0.06 0.39 -12.25
N LYS A 73 0.98 0.94 -12.88
CA LYS A 73 0.89 1.66 -14.16
C LYS A 73 1.33 0.76 -15.29
#